data_AF-A0A367M216-F1
#
_entry.id   AF-A0A367M216-F1
#
_cell.length_a   1.000
_cell.length_b   1.000
_cell.length_c   1.000
_cell.angle_alpha   90.00
_cell.angle_beta   90.00
_cell.angle_gamma   90.00
#
_symmetry.space_group_name_H-M   'P 1'
#
loop_
_entity.id
_entity.type
_entity.pdbx_description
1 polymer ?
#
loop_
_entity_poly.entity_id
_entity_poly.type
_entity_poly.pdbx_seq_one_letter_code
_entity_poly.pdbx_strand_id
1 'polypeptide(L)'
;MSRRLVFGAGIKDIRTHHGCPYYERWKGVLRRCYSKSGEIPASYDGCRIADEWLTFSNFKRWMESRPWKGNHLDKDILRPWEKLYCPETSVFVPQYINTLMSEKPRGAANLPVGVSRSKRGRPFVAMIRNLGTEKTCLGTFNTAEEAHRAWATAKAQVIESAVDLYRKTDRFDMRICDALLTRANHLRTR
;
A
#
# COMPACT_ATOMS: atom_id res chain seq x y z
N MET A 1 21.58 -14.95 -30.59
CA MET A 1 20.25 -14.30 -30.53
C MET A 1 20.15 -13.52 -29.23
N SER A 2 19.97 -12.20 -29.28
CA SER A 2 19.73 -11.40 -28.07
C SER A 2 18.41 -11.84 -27.43
N ARG A 3 18.45 -12.30 -26.17
CA ARG A 3 17.22 -12.65 -25.43
C ARG A 3 16.39 -11.37 -25.27
N ARG A 4 15.14 -11.37 -25.73
CA ARG A 4 14.23 -10.24 -25.56
C ARG A 4 13.97 -10.02 -24.06
N LEU A 5 14.36 -8.85 -23.57
CA LEU A 5 14.10 -8.43 -22.18
C LEU A 5 12.62 -8.12 -21.97
N VAL A 6 12.12 -8.43 -20.77
CA VAL A 6 10.75 -8.16 -20.34
C VAL A 6 10.69 -6.73 -19.82
N PHE A 7 9.83 -5.89 -20.41
CA PHE A 7 9.81 -4.43 -20.17
C PHE A 7 11.18 -3.75 -20.35
N GLY A 8 12.03 -4.26 -21.26
CA GLY A 8 13.33 -3.66 -21.56
C GLY A 8 14.42 -3.86 -20.49
N ALA A 9 14.11 -4.52 -19.36
CA ALA A 9 15.06 -4.71 -18.26
C ALA A 9 15.11 -6.16 -17.74
N GLY A 10 13.96 -6.83 -17.63
CA GLY A 10 13.85 -8.12 -16.96
C GLY A 10 14.40 -9.30 -17.78
N ILE A 11 15.18 -10.16 -17.13
CA ILE A 11 15.77 -11.38 -17.68
C ILE A 11 14.93 -12.59 -17.24
N LYS A 12 14.19 -13.18 -18.19
CA LYS A 12 13.50 -14.46 -17.99
C LYS A 12 14.47 -15.62 -18.24
N ASP A 13 15.21 -16.01 -17.21
CA ASP A 13 16.30 -16.99 -17.26
C ASP A 13 15.82 -18.45 -17.17
N ILE A 14 14.62 -18.70 -16.65
CA ILE A 14 14.01 -20.03 -16.51
C ILE A 14 12.67 -20.15 -17.26
N ARG A 15 12.31 -21.37 -17.68
CA ARG A 15 11.01 -21.67 -18.28
C ARG A 15 9.88 -21.55 -17.25
N THR A 16 8.70 -21.14 -17.70
CA THR A 16 7.48 -21.04 -16.86
C THR A 16 6.28 -21.59 -17.63
N HIS A 17 5.33 -22.18 -16.93
CA HIS A 17 4.03 -22.53 -17.51
C HIS A 17 3.15 -21.27 -17.70
N HIS A 18 2.12 -21.40 -18.53
CA HIS A 18 1.12 -20.34 -18.72
C HIS A 18 0.34 -20.08 -17.43
N GLY A 19 0.19 -18.80 -17.04
CA GLY A 19 -0.49 -18.43 -15.79
C GLY A 19 0.35 -18.59 -14.51
N CYS A 20 1.67 -18.76 -14.62
CA CYS A 20 2.56 -18.86 -13.46
C CYS A 20 2.45 -17.61 -12.55
N PRO A 21 1.99 -17.75 -11.29
CA PRO A 21 1.70 -16.59 -10.42
C PRO A 21 2.96 -15.79 -10.06
N TYR A 22 4.11 -16.46 -9.92
CA TYR A 22 5.40 -15.81 -9.68
C TYR A 22 5.80 -14.92 -10.85
N TYR A 23 5.62 -15.41 -12.07
CA TYR A 23 5.97 -14.68 -13.29
C TYR A 23 5.04 -13.48 -13.51
N GLU A 24 3.74 -13.63 -13.27
CA GLU A 24 2.79 -12.52 -13.34
C GLU A 24 3.11 -11.44 -12.30
N ARG A 25 3.47 -11.84 -11.08
CA ARG A 25 3.86 -10.88 -10.03
C ARG A 25 5.13 -10.13 -10.41
N TRP A 26 6.18 -10.83 -10.84
CA TRP A 26 7.44 -10.24 -11.29
C TRP A 26 7.24 -9.28 -12.46
N LYS A 27 6.50 -9.71 -13.50
CA LYS A 27 6.10 -8.83 -14.62
C LYS A 27 5.35 -7.59 -14.13
N GLY A 28 4.48 -7.73 -13.13
CA GLY A 28 3.76 -6.61 -12.52
C GLY A 28 4.69 -5.58 -11.88
N VAL A 29 5.76 -6.02 -11.20
CA VAL A 29 6.80 -5.13 -10.64
C VAL A 29 7.57 -4.44 -11.76
N LEU A 30 8.03 -5.19 -12.77
CA LEU A 30 8.75 -4.63 -13.91
C LEU A 30 7.92 -3.59 -14.67
N ARG A 31 6.63 -3.87 -14.91
CA ARG A 31 5.70 -2.92 -15.52
C ARG A 31 5.67 -1.61 -14.73
N ARG A 32 5.57 -1.68 -13.39
CA ARG A 32 5.55 -0.48 -12.53
C ARG A 32 6.86 0.30 -12.55
N CYS A 33 7.99 -0.35 -12.82
CA CYS A 33 9.31 0.30 -12.79
C CYS A 33 9.78 0.80 -14.17
N TYR A 34 9.36 0.16 -15.26
CA TYR A 34 9.94 0.36 -16.59
C TYR A 34 8.92 0.67 -17.70
N SER A 35 7.61 0.71 -17.40
CA SER A 35 6.64 1.23 -18.38
C SER A 35 6.86 2.71 -18.64
N LYS A 36 6.40 3.16 -19.82
CA LYS A 36 6.51 4.57 -20.19
C LYS A 36 5.56 5.43 -19.35
N SER A 37 5.91 6.70 -19.17
CA SER A 37 5.03 7.68 -18.53
C SER A 37 3.67 7.72 -19.23
N GLY A 38 2.58 7.73 -18.45
CA GLY A 38 1.21 7.67 -18.95
C GLY A 38 0.63 6.26 -19.12
N GLU A 39 1.45 5.20 -19.19
CA GLU A 39 0.96 3.81 -19.23
C GLU A 39 0.61 3.28 -17.82
N ILE A 40 1.18 3.88 -16.78
CA ILE A 40 0.98 3.51 -15.38
C ILE A 40 0.65 4.76 -14.55
N PRO A 41 -0.01 4.60 -13.38
CA PRO A 41 -0.26 5.72 -12.48
C PRO A 41 1.04 6.42 -12.05
N ALA A 42 1.04 7.75 -12.03
CA ALA A 42 2.19 8.60 -11.65
C ALA A 42 2.76 8.30 -10.25
N SER A 43 2.01 7.63 -9.37
CA SER A 43 2.52 7.14 -8.08
C SER A 43 3.72 6.19 -8.22
N TYR A 44 3.85 5.53 -9.37
CA TYR A 44 4.95 4.62 -9.68
C TYR A 44 6.15 5.30 -10.34
N ASP A 45 6.08 6.59 -10.64
CA ASP A 45 7.20 7.32 -11.22
C ASP A 45 8.44 7.22 -10.32
N GLY A 46 9.59 6.94 -10.94
CA GLY A 46 10.86 6.71 -10.24
C GLY A 46 10.97 5.37 -9.52
N CYS A 47 9.98 4.47 -9.60
CA CYS A 47 10.10 3.13 -9.04
C CYS A 47 11.18 2.31 -9.75
N ARG A 48 12.00 1.62 -8.98
CA ARG A 48 13.05 0.71 -9.42
C ARG A 48 12.86 -0.66 -8.77
N ILE A 49 13.48 -1.67 -9.35
CA ILE A 49 13.61 -3.00 -8.77
C ILE A 49 15.08 -3.25 -8.43
N ALA A 50 15.35 -4.03 -7.38
CA ALA A 50 16.72 -4.43 -7.05
C ALA A 50 17.36 -5.21 -8.20
N ASP A 51 18.68 -5.03 -8.38
CA ASP A 51 19.41 -5.61 -9.52
C ASP A 51 19.30 -7.14 -9.54
N GLU A 52 19.32 -7.79 -8.38
CA GLU A 52 19.16 -9.24 -8.29
C GLU A 52 17.77 -9.71 -8.74
N TRP A 53 16.74 -8.87 -8.61
CA TRP A 53 15.37 -9.15 -9.04
C TRP A 53 15.12 -8.81 -10.52
N LEU A 54 16.09 -8.23 -11.24
CA LEU A 54 16.05 -8.20 -12.70
C LEU A 54 16.08 -9.60 -13.30
N THR A 55 16.59 -10.59 -12.58
CA THR A 55 16.57 -11.99 -12.98
C THR A 55 15.36 -12.70 -12.36
N PHE A 56 14.51 -13.31 -13.19
CA PHE A 56 13.25 -13.89 -12.74
C PHE A 56 13.43 -15.00 -11.70
N SER A 57 14.41 -15.91 -11.87
CA SER A 57 14.64 -16.99 -10.91
C SER A 57 14.96 -16.50 -9.49
N ASN A 58 15.67 -15.37 -9.36
CA ASN A 58 15.97 -14.75 -8.06
C ASN A 58 14.72 -14.18 -7.39
N PHE A 59 13.89 -13.43 -8.13
CA PHE A 59 12.61 -12.94 -7.62
C PHE A 59 11.68 -14.10 -7.22
N LYS A 60 11.62 -15.16 -8.05
CA LYS A 60 10.82 -16.37 -7.77
C LYS A 60 11.27 -17.02 -6.47
N ARG A 61 12.58 -17.25 -6.30
CA ARG A 61 13.15 -17.87 -5.08
C ARG A 61 12.80 -17.05 -3.84
N TRP A 62 12.90 -15.72 -3.92
CA TRP A 62 12.47 -14.85 -2.82
C TRP A 62 10.97 -15.00 -2.55
N MET A 63 10.12 -14.87 -3.57
CA MET A 63 8.66 -14.90 -3.42
C MET A 63 8.15 -16.25 -2.88
N GLU A 64 8.77 -17.37 -3.25
CA GLU A 64 8.44 -18.72 -2.75
C GLU A 64 8.54 -18.83 -1.23
N SER A 65 9.47 -18.08 -0.61
CA SER A 65 9.64 -18.05 0.84
C SER A 65 8.61 -17.17 1.58
N ARG A 66 7.75 -16.42 0.87
CA ARG A 66 6.84 -15.40 1.44
C ARG A 66 5.38 -15.87 1.44
N PRO A 67 4.50 -15.28 2.29
CA PRO A 67 3.07 -15.58 2.28
C PRO A 67 2.37 -14.90 1.10
N TRP A 68 2.66 -15.32 -0.13
CA TRP A 68 2.23 -14.60 -1.34
C TRP A 68 0.82 -14.96 -1.82
N LYS A 69 0.34 -16.17 -1.52
CA LYS A 69 -0.98 -16.66 -1.98
C LYS A 69 -2.08 -15.82 -1.34
N GLY A 70 -2.99 -15.27 -2.16
CA GLY A 70 -4.06 -14.37 -1.71
C GLY A 70 -3.61 -12.97 -1.27
N ASN A 71 -2.30 -12.71 -1.20
CA ASN A 71 -1.75 -11.46 -0.71
C ASN A 71 -1.24 -10.54 -1.83
N HIS A 72 -1.12 -9.27 -1.50
CA HIS A 72 -0.67 -8.18 -2.36
C HIS A 72 0.79 -7.86 -2.06
N LEU A 73 1.59 -7.69 -3.11
CA LEU A 73 2.98 -7.23 -3.00
C LEU A 73 2.98 -5.70 -2.89
N ASP A 74 3.56 -5.19 -1.82
CA ASP A 74 3.67 -3.77 -1.53
C ASP A 74 5.08 -3.41 -1.05
N LYS A 75 5.60 -2.26 -1.48
CA LYS A 75 6.93 -1.74 -1.07
C LYS A 75 6.85 -0.55 -0.10
N ASP A 76 5.69 0.08 -0.01
CA ASP A 76 5.46 1.36 0.65
C ASP A 76 5.08 1.19 2.13
N ILE A 77 4.58 0.01 2.52
CA ILE A 77 4.23 -0.31 3.90
C ILE A 77 5.43 -0.20 4.84
N LEU A 78 6.61 -0.66 4.45
CA LEU A 78 7.80 -0.58 5.32
C LEU A 78 8.51 0.76 5.19
N ARG A 79 8.69 1.27 3.97
CA ARG A 79 9.43 2.49 3.68
C ARG A 79 8.70 3.33 2.61
N PRO A 80 7.71 4.15 2.98
CA PRO A 80 6.84 4.85 2.02
C PRO A 80 7.56 5.92 1.17
N TRP A 81 8.76 6.35 1.59
CA TRP A 81 9.61 7.28 0.84
C TRP A 81 10.53 6.55 -0.16
N GLU A 82 10.70 5.23 -0.02
CA GLU A 82 11.63 4.45 -0.84
C GLU A 82 10.93 3.99 -2.13
N LYS A 83 11.54 4.29 -3.28
CA LYS A 83 11.02 3.91 -4.59
C LYS A 83 11.69 2.65 -5.13
N LEU A 84 12.13 1.75 -4.25
CA LEU A 84 12.82 0.51 -4.61
C LEU A 84 12.01 -0.71 -4.18
N TYR A 85 11.76 -1.63 -5.11
CA TYR A 85 11.29 -2.99 -4.82
C TYR A 85 12.50 -3.90 -4.57
N CYS A 86 12.76 -4.21 -3.30
CA CYS A 86 13.79 -5.16 -2.87
C CYS A 86 13.29 -6.01 -1.68
N PRO A 87 14.01 -7.06 -1.24
CA PRO A 87 13.61 -7.89 -0.10
C PRO A 87 13.36 -7.12 1.21
N GLU A 88 14.04 -5.98 1.38
CA GLU A 88 14.00 -5.17 2.60
C GLU A 88 12.78 -4.24 2.66
N THR A 89 12.30 -3.77 1.49
CA THR A 89 11.15 -2.86 1.39
C THR A 89 9.85 -3.59 1.07
N SER A 90 9.94 -4.72 0.39
CA SER A 90 8.78 -5.40 -0.20
C SER A 90 8.21 -6.47 0.72
N VAL A 91 6.90 -6.45 0.90
CA VAL A 91 6.14 -7.39 1.73
C VAL A 91 4.90 -7.89 1.00
N PHE A 92 4.44 -9.09 1.38
CA PHE A 92 3.13 -9.60 0.97
C PHE A 92 2.13 -9.41 2.11
N VAL A 93 1.05 -8.69 1.83
CA VAL A 93 0.02 -8.36 2.82
C VAL A 93 -1.39 -8.70 2.34
N PRO A 94 -2.33 -8.98 3.24
CA PRO A 94 -3.74 -9.05 2.89
C PRO A 94 -4.25 -7.74 2.28
N GLN A 95 -5.29 -7.83 1.45
CA GLN A 95 -5.87 -6.66 0.79
C GLN A 95 -6.30 -5.57 1.79
N TYR A 96 -6.85 -5.95 2.94
CA TYR A 96 -7.32 -4.99 3.96
C TYR A 96 -6.18 -4.18 4.60
N ILE A 97 -4.97 -4.74 4.69
CA ILE A 97 -3.77 -4.01 5.11
C ILE A 97 -3.29 -3.10 3.97
N ASN A 98 -3.27 -3.62 2.74
CA ASN A 98 -2.79 -2.88 1.57
C ASN A 98 -3.61 -1.61 1.27
N THR A 99 -4.90 -1.60 1.61
CA THR A 99 -5.78 -0.44 1.39
C THR A 99 -5.92 0.45 2.62
N LEU A 100 -5.31 0.07 3.74
CA LEU A 100 -5.50 0.71 5.04
C LEU A 100 -5.07 2.18 5.04
N MET A 101 -4.08 2.58 4.24
CA MET A 101 -3.58 3.95 4.17
C MET A 101 -3.83 4.60 2.79
N SER A 102 -4.89 4.16 2.10
CA SER A 102 -5.17 4.62 0.73
C SER A 102 -5.97 5.93 0.65
N GLU A 103 -6.45 6.48 1.78
CA GLU A 103 -7.21 7.72 1.75
C GLU A 103 -6.34 8.91 1.33
N LYS A 104 -6.84 9.68 0.36
CA LYS A 104 -6.19 10.89 -0.14
C LYS A 104 -6.96 12.13 0.31
N PRO A 105 -6.27 13.27 0.47
CA PRO A 105 -6.93 14.56 0.69
C PRO A 105 -7.88 14.85 -0.48
N ARG A 106 -8.99 15.56 -0.19
CA ARG A 106 -9.88 16.03 -1.26
C ARG A 106 -9.25 17.27 -1.90
N GLY A 107 -8.53 17.05 -3.00
CA GLY A 107 -7.72 18.07 -3.68
C GLY A 107 -8.47 19.36 -4.06
N ALA A 108 -9.77 19.29 -4.36
CA ALA A 108 -10.54 20.48 -4.76
C ALA A 108 -10.86 21.46 -3.62
N ALA A 109 -10.77 21.02 -2.35
CA ALA A 109 -11.22 21.82 -1.20
C ALA A 109 -10.10 22.18 -0.22
N ASN A 110 -8.86 21.76 -0.49
CA ASN A 110 -7.72 21.87 0.42
C ASN A 110 -8.04 21.44 1.87
N LEU A 111 -8.88 20.41 2.01
CA LEU A 111 -9.30 19.89 3.31
C LEU A 111 -8.41 18.72 3.76
N PRO A 112 -8.18 18.57 5.07
CA PRO A 112 -7.49 17.41 5.61
C PRO A 112 -8.16 16.10 5.20
N VAL A 113 -7.37 15.03 5.20
CA VAL A 113 -7.89 13.67 4.94
C VAL A 113 -9.03 13.36 5.92
N GLY A 114 -10.07 12.69 5.41
CA GLY A 114 -11.24 12.32 6.20
C GLY A 114 -12.26 13.44 6.42
N VAL A 115 -11.95 14.68 6.02
CA VAL A 115 -12.82 15.85 6.22
C VAL A 115 -13.57 16.21 4.94
N SER A 116 -14.81 16.65 5.09
CA SER A 116 -15.64 17.18 3.99
C SER A 116 -16.51 18.34 4.49
N ARG A 117 -17.03 19.16 3.58
CA ARG A 117 -17.98 20.23 3.94
C ARG A 117 -19.37 19.63 4.18
N SER A 118 -20.01 20.07 5.25
CA SER A 118 -21.42 19.82 5.49
C SER A 118 -22.29 20.90 4.83
N LYS A 119 -23.50 20.53 4.41
CA LYS A 119 -24.52 21.47 3.92
C LYS A 119 -25.51 21.90 5.02
N ARG A 120 -25.46 21.28 6.21
CA ARG A 120 -26.39 21.50 7.31
C ARG A 120 -25.65 21.46 8.65
N GLY A 121 -25.99 22.37 9.56
CA GLY A 121 -25.35 22.47 10.87
C GLY A 121 -23.91 22.97 10.76
N ARG A 122 -23.00 22.38 11.56
CA ARG A 122 -21.60 22.78 11.58
C ARG A 122 -20.92 22.52 10.22
N PRO A 123 -19.99 23.37 9.77
CA PRO A 123 -19.50 23.41 8.39
C PRO A 123 -18.65 22.21 7.96
N PHE A 124 -18.10 21.43 8.90
CA PHE A 124 -17.23 20.30 8.59
C PHE A 124 -17.80 18.98 9.11
N VAL A 125 -17.62 17.91 8.34
CA VAL A 125 -17.98 16.54 8.73
C VAL A 125 -16.74 15.65 8.62
N ALA A 126 -16.54 14.79 9.61
CA ALA A 126 -15.50 13.78 9.60
C ALA A 126 -16.09 12.41 9.23
N MET A 127 -15.49 11.77 8.23
CA MET A 127 -15.91 10.46 7.72
C MET A 127 -14.73 9.50 7.74
N ILE A 128 -14.92 8.33 8.34
CA ILE A 128 -13.90 7.27 8.38
C ILE A 128 -14.34 6.07 7.54
N ARG A 129 -13.38 5.39 6.92
CA ARG A 129 -13.59 4.06 6.36
C ARG A 129 -13.09 3.04 7.38
N ASN A 130 -13.96 2.11 7.77
CA ASN A 130 -13.61 1.02 8.68
C ASN A 130 -12.81 -0.06 7.94
N LEU A 131 -12.45 -1.14 8.62
CA LEU A 131 -11.86 -2.32 7.98
C LEU A 131 -12.84 -2.93 6.98
N GLY A 132 -12.70 -2.55 5.70
CA GLY A 132 -13.61 -2.96 4.63
C GLY A 132 -14.07 -1.78 3.78
N THR A 133 -15.32 -1.82 3.31
CA THR A 133 -15.91 -0.83 2.41
C THR A 133 -16.79 0.19 3.13
N GLU A 134 -17.19 -0.12 4.36
CA GLU A 134 -18.11 0.69 5.17
C GLU A 134 -17.51 2.04 5.54
N LYS A 135 -18.40 3.05 5.60
CA LYS A 135 -18.06 4.40 6.00
C LYS A 135 -18.94 4.83 7.15
N THR A 136 -18.32 5.41 8.17
CA THR A 136 -19.02 5.92 9.35
C THR A 136 -18.82 7.42 9.47
N CYS A 137 -19.90 8.13 9.81
CA CYS A 137 -19.85 9.54 10.18
C CYS A 137 -19.41 9.64 11.64
N LEU A 138 -18.31 10.35 11.90
CA LEU A 138 -17.80 10.57 13.26
C LEU A 138 -18.42 11.81 13.92
N GLY A 139 -19.15 12.63 13.15
CA GLY A 139 -19.82 13.83 13.63
C GLY A 139 -19.55 15.05 12.77
N THR A 140 -20.09 16.19 13.21
CA THR A 140 -19.90 17.50 12.59
C THR A 140 -19.19 18.48 13.54
N PHE A 141 -18.36 19.35 12.96
CA PHE A 141 -17.37 20.17 13.67
C PHE A 141 -17.32 21.59 13.12
N ASN A 142 -16.89 22.53 13.96
CA ASN A 142 -16.84 23.95 13.61
C ASN A 142 -15.62 24.27 12.75
N THR A 143 -14.54 23.51 12.90
CA THR A 143 -13.29 23.69 12.14
C THR A 143 -12.88 22.40 11.42
N ALA A 144 -12.08 22.54 10.36
CA ALA A 144 -11.56 21.40 9.61
C ALA A 144 -10.57 20.60 10.45
N GLU A 145 -9.84 21.27 11.33
CA GLU A 145 -8.85 20.72 12.26
C GLU A 145 -9.51 19.84 13.32
N GLU A 146 -10.64 20.27 13.89
CA GLU A 146 -11.44 19.44 14.82
C GLU A 146 -11.94 18.18 14.14
N ALA A 147 -12.50 18.31 12.94
CA ALA A 147 -12.96 17.17 12.15
C ALA A 147 -11.81 16.22 11.82
N HIS A 148 -10.63 16.76 11.49
CA HIS A 148 -9.45 15.95 11.20
C HIS A 148 -8.94 15.21 12.42
N ARG A 149 -8.88 15.84 13.60
CA ARG A 149 -8.48 15.18 14.86
C ARG A 149 -9.41 14.01 15.21
N ALA A 150 -10.72 14.19 15.02
CA ALA A 150 -11.69 13.11 15.20
C ALA A 150 -11.42 11.96 14.22
N TRP A 151 -11.19 12.27 12.93
CA TRP A 151 -10.81 11.28 11.93
C TRP A 151 -9.50 10.57 12.25
N ALA A 152 -8.46 11.30 12.65
CA ALA A 152 -7.13 10.76 12.93
C ALA A 152 -7.15 9.80 14.12
N THR A 153 -7.90 10.15 15.16
CA THR A 153 -8.15 9.28 16.33
C THR A 153 -8.84 7.98 15.92
N ALA A 154 -9.93 8.07 15.15
CA ALA A 154 -10.64 6.89 14.67
C ALA A 154 -9.79 6.05 13.72
N LYS A 155 -8.98 6.70 12.87
CA LYS A 155 -8.09 6.01 11.93
C LYS A 155 -7.00 5.23 12.65
N ALA A 156 -6.43 5.78 13.71
CA ALA A 156 -5.46 5.08 14.55
C ALA A 156 -6.06 3.80 15.17
N GLN A 157 -7.31 3.87 15.66
CA GLN A 157 -8.03 2.69 16.19
C GLN A 157 -8.31 1.63 15.11
N VAL A 158 -8.68 2.06 13.90
CA VAL A 158 -8.86 1.17 12.75
C VAL A 158 -7.55 0.46 12.38
N ILE A 159 -6.43 1.17 12.44
CA ILE A 159 -5.10 0.59 12.19
C ILE A 159 -4.74 -0.45 13.26
N GLU A 160 -4.95 -0.14 14.54
CA GLU A 160 -4.69 -1.08 15.64
C GLU A 160 -5.53 -2.35 15.50
N SER A 161 -6.82 -2.19 15.22
CA SER A 161 -7.72 -3.33 14.96
C SER A 161 -7.25 -4.17 13.77
N ALA A 162 -6.72 -3.53 12.72
CA ALA A 162 -6.16 -4.22 11.56
C ALA A 162 -4.91 -5.04 11.92
N VAL A 163 -4.04 -4.47 12.76
CA VAL A 163 -2.84 -5.13 13.28
C VAL A 163 -3.22 -6.32 14.14
N ASP A 164 -4.19 -6.18 15.03
CA ASP A 164 -4.67 -7.29 15.88
C ASP A 164 -5.28 -8.42 15.06
N LEU A 165 -6.00 -8.11 13.98
CA LEU A 165 -6.47 -9.11 13.03
C LEU A 165 -5.31 -9.76 12.27
N TYR A 166 -4.32 -8.98 11.83
CA TYR A 166 -3.17 -9.48 11.07
C TYR A 166 -2.28 -10.41 11.91
N ARG A 167 -2.09 -10.11 13.20
CA ARG A 167 -1.36 -10.96 14.16
C ARG A 167 -1.98 -12.34 14.38
N LYS A 168 -3.28 -12.50 14.09
CA LYS A 168 -3.96 -13.81 14.14
C LYS A 168 -3.66 -14.69 12.93
N THR A 169 -2.96 -14.18 11.91
CA THR A 169 -2.57 -14.97 10.74
C THR A 169 -1.27 -15.73 10.99
N ASP A 170 -1.17 -16.96 10.47
CA ASP A 170 -0.04 -17.88 10.71
C ASP A 170 1.33 -17.32 10.27
N ARG A 171 1.36 -16.44 9.26
CA ARG A 171 2.59 -15.91 8.67
C ARG A 171 2.66 -14.38 8.67
N PHE A 172 2.23 -13.76 9.77
CA PHE A 172 2.34 -12.30 9.90
C PHE A 172 3.81 -11.84 9.99
N ASP A 173 4.09 -10.62 9.51
CA ASP A 173 5.41 -9.99 9.59
C ASP A 173 5.37 -8.87 10.65
N MET A 174 6.23 -8.97 11.67
CA MET A 174 6.27 -7.98 12.74
C MET A 174 6.65 -6.58 12.24
N ARG A 175 7.48 -6.48 11.19
CA ARG A 175 7.87 -5.19 10.61
C ARG A 175 6.67 -4.42 10.07
N ILE A 176 5.66 -5.14 9.59
CA ILE A 176 4.40 -4.55 9.11
C ILE A 176 3.59 -4.03 10.29
N CYS A 177 3.51 -4.81 11.37
CA CYS A 177 2.83 -4.39 12.60
C CYS A 177 3.46 -3.10 13.16
N ASP A 178 4.78 -3.08 13.30
CA ASP A 178 5.51 -1.93 13.85
C ASP A 178 5.36 -0.70 12.97
N ALA A 179 5.47 -0.85 11.64
CA ALA A 179 5.30 0.25 10.71
C ALA A 179 3.88 0.81 10.71
N LEU A 180 2.85 -0.03 10.93
CA LEU A 180 1.46 0.41 11.03
C LEU A 180 1.18 1.10 12.38
N LEU A 181 1.64 0.52 13.49
CA LEU A 181 1.47 1.12 14.83
C LEU A 181 2.21 2.45 14.95
N THR A 182 3.40 2.58 14.34
CA THR A 182 4.11 3.87 14.25
C THR A 182 3.27 4.93 13.55
N ARG A 183 2.59 4.56 12.45
CA ARG A 183 1.68 5.48 11.74
C ARG A 183 0.46 5.83 12.59
N ALA A 184 -0.13 4.86 13.30
CA ALA A 184 -1.25 5.10 14.20
C ALA A 184 -0.88 6.11 15.32
N ASN A 185 0.32 5.98 15.88
CA ASN A 185 0.82 6.93 16.88
C ASN A 185 1.02 8.33 16.30
N HIS A 186 1.63 8.45 15.11
CA HIS A 186 1.79 9.75 14.45
C HIS A 186 0.46 10.45 14.11
N LEU A 187 -0.61 9.69 13.85
CA LEU A 187 -1.94 10.25 13.63
C LEU A 187 -2.52 10.91 14.89
N ARG A 188 -2.16 10.43 16.09
CA ARG A 188 -2.67 10.99 17.36
C ARG A 188 -1.90 12.22 17.82
N THR A 189 -0.64 12.37 17.39
CA THR A 189 0.25 13.46 17.81
C THR A 189 0.18 14.69 16.90
N ARG A 190 -0.66 14.67 15.86
CA ARG A 190 -0.86 15.76 14.90
C ARG A 190 -2.30 16.25 14.95
#